data_AF-A0A7R9CCK9-F1
#
_entry.id   AF-A0A7R9CCK9-F1
#
_cell.length_a   1.000
_cell.length_b   1.000
_cell.length_c   1.000
_cell.angle_alpha   90.00
_cell.angle_beta   90.00
_cell.angle_gamma   90.00
#
_symmetry.space_group_name_H-M   'P 1'
#
loop_
_entity.id
_entity.type
_entity.pdbx_description
1 polymer ?
#
loop_
_entity_poly.entity_id
_entity_poly.type
_entity_poly.pdbx_seq_one_letter_code
_entity_poly.pdbx_strand_id
1 'polypeptide(L)'
;MGEEEKLKIGRECIAQYALLRRFCVFSHDELVCKMAVDPESLDMALAAATYNDMIQMVVAEKHIRNSLQEWGALEAEREAFELIPEDERQCKVCKTTCFLSAVTCICDSEHLVCLQHYANLCDCPPEKHTLR
;
A
#
# COMPACT_ATOMS: atom_id res chain seq x y z
N MET A 1 13.54 23.83 -3.60
CA MET A 1 12.76 22.68 -3.12
C MET A 1 13.73 21.53 -3.02
N GLY A 2 14.00 21.09 -1.80
CA GLY A 2 14.89 19.95 -1.54
C GLY A 2 14.24 18.63 -1.98
N GLU A 3 15.02 17.57 -2.07
CA GLU A 3 14.52 16.24 -2.46
C GLU A 3 13.64 15.63 -1.36
N GLU A 4 13.96 15.93 -0.10
CA GLU A 4 13.20 15.55 1.09
C GLU A 4 11.75 16.08 1.08
N GLU A 5 11.54 17.28 0.53
CA GLU A 5 10.22 17.90 0.42
C GLU A 5 9.35 17.20 -0.64
N LYS A 6 9.98 16.67 -1.70
CA LYS A 6 9.28 15.91 -2.75
C LYS A 6 8.69 14.62 -2.21
N LEU A 7 9.29 14.01 -1.18
CA LEU A 7 8.78 12.77 -0.60
C LEU A 7 7.39 13.00 0.02
N LYS A 8 7.26 14.05 0.84
CA LYS A 8 5.98 14.43 1.44
C LYS A 8 4.92 14.78 0.38
N ILE A 9 5.29 15.60 -0.61
CA ILE A 9 4.40 15.96 -1.72
C ILE A 9 3.97 14.71 -2.50
N GLY A 10 4.87 13.75 -2.68
CA GLY A 10 4.60 12.46 -3.31
C GLY A 10 3.50 11.68 -2.57
N ARG A 11 3.60 11.56 -1.24
CA ARG A 11 2.59 10.87 -0.43
C ARG A 11 1.22 11.56 -0.50
N GLU A 12 1.19 12.89 -0.42
CA GLU A 12 -0.05 13.67 -0.59
C GLU A 12 -0.64 13.48 -2.00
N CYS A 13 0.21 13.43 -3.03
CA CYS A 13 -0.20 13.18 -4.40
C CYS A 13 -0.85 11.80 -4.57
N ILE A 14 -0.30 10.74 -3.95
CA ILE A 14 -0.92 9.39 -4.00
C ILE A 14 -2.30 9.40 -3.34
N ALA A 15 -2.46 10.08 -2.21
CA ALA A 15 -3.76 10.23 -1.57
C ALA A 15 -4.77 10.93 -2.50
N GLN A 16 -4.35 11.99 -3.21
CA GLN A 16 -5.20 12.65 -4.20
C GLN A 16 -5.53 11.75 -5.39
N TYR A 17 -4.57 10.96 -5.88
CA TYR A 17 -4.81 10.02 -6.97
C TYR A 17 -5.83 8.97 -6.57
N ALA A 18 -5.77 8.45 -5.34
CA ALA A 18 -6.74 7.51 -4.82
C ALA A 18 -8.17 8.08 -4.81
N LEU A 19 -8.33 9.34 -4.38
CA LEU A 19 -9.63 10.04 -4.40
C LEU A 19 -10.18 10.20 -5.82
N LEU A 20 -9.30 10.47 -6.79
CA LEU A 20 -9.65 10.63 -8.20
C LEU A 20 -9.72 9.31 -8.97
N ARG A 21 -9.45 8.18 -8.33
CA ARG A 21 -9.34 6.84 -8.95
C ARG A 21 -8.36 6.82 -10.12
N ARG A 22 -7.25 7.56 -9.97
CA ARG A 22 -6.22 7.72 -10.99
C ARG A 22 -5.12 6.68 -10.77
N PHE A 23 -4.70 6.02 -11.86
CA PHE A 23 -3.57 5.10 -11.84
C PHE A 23 -2.28 5.79 -11.39
N CYS A 24 -1.56 5.11 -10.50
CA CYS A 24 -0.23 5.52 -10.08
C CYS A 24 0.80 5.01 -11.09
N VAL A 25 1.85 5.80 -11.35
CA VAL A 25 2.95 5.41 -12.26
C VAL A 25 3.97 4.50 -11.54
N PHE A 26 3.98 4.55 -10.21
CA PHE A 26 4.76 3.68 -9.34
C PHE A 26 4.13 3.68 -7.94
N SER A 27 4.52 2.73 -7.09
CA SER A 27 4.14 2.72 -5.67
C SER A 27 5.08 3.60 -4.84
N HIS A 28 4.51 4.60 -4.16
CA HIS A 28 5.29 5.46 -3.27
C HIS A 28 5.79 4.69 -2.03
N ASP A 29 5.00 3.75 -1.52
CA ASP A 29 5.42 2.90 -0.40
C ASP A 29 6.60 1.98 -0.80
N GLU A 30 6.60 1.47 -2.04
CA GLU A 30 7.73 0.71 -2.58
C GLU A 30 9.00 1.55 -2.65
N LEU A 31 8.90 2.79 -3.14
CA LEU A 31 10.02 3.73 -3.20
C LEU A 31 10.61 3.97 -1.80
N VAL A 32 9.78 4.26 -0.81
CA VAL A 32 10.20 4.53 0.56
C VAL A 32 10.88 3.30 1.18
N CYS A 33 10.32 2.10 0.98
CA CYS A 33 10.96 0.86 1.44
C CYS A 33 12.32 0.62 0.77
N LYS A 34 12.43 0.85 -0.55
CA LYS A 34 13.72 0.72 -1.27
C LYS A 34 14.77 1.70 -0.78
N MET A 35 14.39 2.95 -0.52
CA MET A 35 15.28 3.96 0.07
C MET A 35 15.77 3.54 1.46
N ALA A 36 14.88 2.99 2.29
CA ALA A 36 15.23 2.56 3.64
C ALA A 36 16.13 1.32 3.71
N VAL A 37 16.21 0.52 2.64
CA VAL A 37 17.12 -0.65 2.56
C VAL A 37 18.58 -0.22 2.39
N ASP A 38 18.84 0.93 1.78
CA ASP A 38 20.20 1.45 1.57
C ASP A 38 20.32 2.92 2.04
N PRO A 39 20.24 3.19 3.35
CA PRO A 39 20.25 4.55 3.89
C PRO A 39 21.62 5.23 3.74
N GLU A 40 22.71 4.47 3.54
CA GLU A 40 24.06 5.01 3.34
C GLU A 40 24.20 5.71 1.98
N SER A 41 23.37 5.34 1.01
CA SER A 41 23.29 5.99 -0.30
C SER A 41 22.52 7.32 -0.29
N LEU A 42 21.85 7.65 0.81
CA LEU A 42 21.01 8.85 0.95
C LEU A 42 21.75 9.95 1.70
N ASP A 43 21.48 11.21 1.32
CA ASP A 43 21.87 12.32 2.18
C ASP A 43 21.06 12.31 3.50
N MET A 44 21.60 12.94 4.54
CA MET A 44 20.98 12.96 5.87
C MET A 44 19.56 13.52 5.89
N ALA A 45 19.25 14.53 5.07
CA ALA A 45 17.92 15.13 5.05
C ALA A 45 16.91 14.18 4.40
N LEU A 46 17.29 13.54 3.30
CA LEU A 46 16.48 12.55 2.61
C LEU A 46 16.29 11.27 3.44
N ALA A 47 17.33 10.81 4.14
CA ALA A 47 17.25 9.68 5.07
C ALA A 47 16.28 9.97 6.23
N ALA A 48 16.34 11.18 6.81
CA ALA A 48 15.42 11.60 7.86
C ALA A 48 13.97 11.69 7.35
N ALA A 49 13.76 12.22 6.15
CA ALA A 49 12.43 12.24 5.53
C ALA A 49 11.89 10.84 5.25
N THR A 50 12.73 9.95 4.72
CA THR A 50 12.40 8.53 4.48
C THR A 50 11.98 7.83 5.77
N TYR A 51 12.73 8.04 6.85
CA TYR A 51 12.42 7.48 8.16
C TYR A 51 11.08 7.99 8.72
N ASN A 52 10.83 9.30 8.65
CA ASN A 52 9.58 9.90 9.11
C ASN A 52 8.37 9.43 8.31
N ASP A 53 8.54 9.26 7.00
CA ASP A 53 7.52 8.72 6.11
C ASP A 53 7.23 7.25 6.42
N MET A 54 8.29 6.45 6.61
CA MET A 54 8.19 5.03 7.00
C MET A 54 7.49 4.82 8.34
N ILE A 55 7.71 5.67 9.35
CA ILE A 55 6.97 5.60 10.61
C ILE A 55 5.46 5.75 10.37
N GLN A 56 5.07 6.78 9.62
CA GLN A 56 3.66 7.03 9.32
C GLN A 56 3.03 5.86 8.56
N MET A 57 3.78 5.33 7.58
CA MET A 57 3.40 4.17 6.80
C MET A 57 3.17 2.93 7.67
N VAL A 58 4.11 2.58 8.55
CA VAL A 58 3.99 1.42 9.45
C VAL A 58 2.84 1.59 10.45
N VAL A 59 2.65 2.78 11.00
CA VAL A 59 1.55 3.07 11.93
C VAL A 59 0.19 2.93 11.24
N ALA A 60 0.04 3.51 10.04
CA ALA A 60 -1.19 3.42 9.25
C ALA A 60 -1.49 1.97 8.84
N GLU A 61 -0.48 1.25 8.36
CA GLU A 61 -0.57 -0.15 7.96
C GLU A 61 -0.99 -1.05 9.13
N LYS A 62 -0.36 -0.88 10.29
CA LYS A 62 -0.71 -1.63 11.50
C LYS A 62 -2.15 -1.35 11.94
N HIS A 63 -2.57 -0.08 11.90
CA HIS A 63 -3.93 0.30 12.27
C HIS A 63 -4.96 -0.40 11.38
N ILE A 64 -4.80 -0.34 10.06
CA ILE A 64 -5.78 -0.91 9.13
C ILE A 64 -5.73 -2.44 9.09
N ARG A 65 -4.56 -3.08 9.28
CA ARG A 65 -4.45 -4.53 9.45
C ARG A 65 -5.21 -5.03 10.69
N ASN A 66 -5.15 -4.28 11.79
CA ASN A 66 -5.95 -4.58 12.98
C ASN A 66 -7.46 -4.47 12.68
N SER A 67 -7.89 -3.42 11.98
CA SER A 67 -9.30 -3.26 11.57
C SER A 67 -9.77 -4.39 10.66
N LEU A 68 -8.93 -4.88 9.75
CA LEU A 68 -9.23 -6.03 8.89
C LEU A 68 -9.36 -7.33 9.70
N GLN A 69 -8.51 -7.52 10.70
CA GLN A 69 -8.59 -8.66 11.61
C GLN A 69 -9.86 -8.62 12.47
N GLU A 70 -10.21 -7.44 13.00
CA GLU A 70 -11.47 -7.21 13.74
C GLU A 70 -12.71 -7.41 12.85
N TRP A 71 -12.59 -7.11 11.56
CA TRP A 71 -13.64 -7.36 10.58
C TRP A 71 -13.90 -8.85 10.32
N GLY A 72 -12.90 -9.72 10.56
CA GLY A 72 -13.05 -11.18 10.51
C GLY A 72 -12.29 -11.89 9.38
N ALA A 73 -11.34 -11.22 8.72
CA ALA A 73 -10.44 -11.90 7.79
C ALA A 73 -9.56 -12.89 8.56
N LEU A 74 -9.52 -14.15 8.10
CA LEU A 74 -8.83 -15.23 8.82
C LEU A 74 -7.47 -15.58 8.22
N GLU A 75 -7.31 -15.43 6.91
CA GLU A 75 -6.12 -15.84 6.20
C GLU A 75 -5.18 -14.65 5.95
N ALA A 76 -3.88 -14.89 6.17
CA ALA A 76 -2.83 -13.95 5.86
C ALA A 76 -1.67 -14.71 5.18
N GLU A 77 -1.33 -14.27 3.98
CA GLU A 77 -0.22 -14.78 3.18
C GLU A 77 0.82 -13.67 3.03
N ARG A 78 2.07 -14.04 2.73
CA ARG A 78 3.11 -13.07 2.38
C ARG A 78 3.23 -13.03 0.86
N GLU A 79 3.11 -11.85 0.29
CA GLU A 79 3.24 -11.62 -1.14
C GLU A 79 4.41 -10.68 -1.43
N ALA A 80 5.23 -11.01 -2.44
CA ALA A 80 6.33 -10.17 -2.90
C ALA A 80 5.82 -9.25 -4.02
N PHE A 81 5.09 -8.19 -3.64
CA PHE A 81 4.41 -7.30 -4.58
C PHE A 81 5.35 -6.67 -5.62
N GLU A 82 6.63 -6.45 -5.32
CA GLU A 82 7.64 -5.95 -6.26
C GLU A 82 7.91 -6.88 -7.45
N LEU A 83 7.53 -8.17 -7.35
CA LEU A 83 7.67 -9.16 -8.42
C LEU A 83 6.42 -9.27 -9.29
N ILE A 84 5.32 -8.61 -8.90
CA ILE A 84 4.04 -8.62 -9.61
C ILE A 84 3.98 -7.39 -10.54
N PRO A 85 3.49 -7.53 -11.78
CA PRO A 85 3.23 -6.40 -12.66
C PRO A 85 2.37 -5.30 -12.01
N GLU A 86 2.63 -4.04 -12.33
CA GLU A 86 1.94 -2.91 -11.69
C GLU A 86 0.43 -2.88 -11.90
N ASP A 87 -0.05 -3.34 -13.05
CA ASP A 87 -1.47 -3.46 -13.39
C ASP A 87 -2.18 -4.56 -12.59
N GLU A 88 -1.50 -5.66 -12.29
CA GLU A 88 -2.04 -6.78 -11.52
C GLU A 88 -2.11 -6.50 -10.01
N ARG A 89 -1.32 -5.54 -9.51
CA ARG A 89 -1.32 -5.13 -8.10
C ARG A 89 -2.04 -3.82 -7.81
N GLN A 90 -2.95 -3.40 -8.68
CA GLN A 90 -3.75 -2.19 -8.48
C GLN A 90 -5.06 -2.47 -7.74
N CYS A 91 -5.36 -1.64 -6.74
CA CYS A 91 -6.68 -1.66 -6.11
C CYS A 91 -7.78 -1.43 -7.16
N LYS A 92 -8.72 -2.38 -7.25
CA LYS A 92 -9.89 -2.31 -8.14
C LYS A 92 -10.70 -1.01 -7.98
N VAL A 93 -10.73 -0.44 -6.77
CA VAL A 93 -11.52 0.74 -6.39
C VAL A 93 -10.79 2.06 -6.64
N CYS A 94 -9.65 2.29 -5.97
CA CYS A 94 -8.95 3.59 -6.02
C CYS A 94 -7.78 3.64 -7.00
N LYS A 95 -7.43 2.52 -7.65
CA LYS A 95 -6.32 2.41 -8.61
C LYS A 95 -4.93 2.68 -8.02
N THR A 96 -4.81 2.72 -6.69
CA THR A 96 -3.52 2.74 -6.00
C THR A 96 -2.79 1.41 -6.23
N THR A 97 -1.51 1.48 -6.58
CA THR A 97 -0.62 0.33 -6.70
C THR A 97 -0.25 -0.17 -5.29
N CYS A 98 -0.71 -1.36 -4.93
CA CYS A 98 -0.47 -1.98 -3.63
C CYS A 98 0.98 -2.49 -3.52
N PHE A 99 1.56 -2.34 -2.33
CA PHE A 99 2.93 -2.81 -2.05
C PHE A 99 3.07 -3.41 -0.64
N LEU A 100 2.57 -2.73 0.40
CA LEU A 100 2.65 -3.27 1.78
C LEU A 100 1.65 -4.39 2.04
N SER A 101 0.48 -4.27 1.40
CA SER A 101 -0.62 -5.20 1.54
C SER A 101 -1.71 -5.01 0.50
N ALA A 102 -2.50 -6.07 0.34
CA ALA A 102 -3.77 -6.04 -0.35
C ALA A 102 -4.74 -7.07 0.27
N VAL A 103 -6.01 -6.97 -0.10
CA VAL A 103 -7.02 -8.00 0.17
C VAL A 103 -7.44 -8.64 -1.14
N THR A 104 -7.47 -9.96 -1.13
CA THR A 104 -8.03 -10.81 -2.20
C THR A 104 -9.16 -11.65 -1.62
N CYS A 105 -9.94 -12.29 -2.48
CA CYS A 105 -10.98 -13.22 -2.08
C CYS A 105 -11.02 -14.36 -3.08
N ILE A 106 -11.29 -15.58 -2.61
CA ILE A 106 -11.39 -16.77 -3.46
C ILE A 106 -12.47 -16.69 -4.54
N CYS A 107 -13.43 -15.76 -4.43
CA CYS A 107 -14.48 -15.56 -5.43
C CYS A 107 -14.07 -14.66 -6.60
N ASP A 108 -12.97 -13.89 -6.44
CA ASP A 108 -12.45 -12.94 -7.44
C ASP A 108 -10.93 -13.08 -7.47
N SER A 109 -10.45 -14.04 -8.24
CA SER A 109 -9.01 -14.34 -8.38
C SER A 109 -8.26 -13.35 -9.28
N GLU A 110 -8.97 -12.48 -9.99
CA GLU A 110 -8.38 -11.54 -10.95
C GLU A 110 -8.11 -10.16 -10.33
N HIS A 111 -8.74 -9.84 -9.20
CA HIS A 111 -8.66 -8.51 -8.62
C HIS A 111 -8.23 -8.53 -7.16
N LEU A 112 -7.59 -7.43 -6.77
CA LEU A 112 -7.31 -7.10 -5.39
C LEU A 112 -7.81 -5.70 -5.03
N VAL A 113 -7.89 -5.41 -3.74
CA VAL A 113 -8.12 -4.07 -3.22
C VAL A 113 -7.10 -3.73 -2.15
N CYS A 114 -6.77 -2.45 -1.98
CA CYS A 114 -5.97 -2.01 -0.84
C CYS A 114 -6.79 -2.13 0.45
N LEU A 115 -6.12 -2.06 1.61
CA LEU A 115 -6.79 -2.21 2.90
C LEU A 115 -7.80 -1.09 3.23
N GLN A 116 -7.77 0.04 2.53
CA GLN A 116 -8.82 1.06 2.70
C GLN A 116 -10.15 0.66 2.05
N HIS A 117 -10.13 -0.33 1.16
CA HIS A 117 -11.28 -0.75 0.35
C HIS A 117 -11.60 -2.24 0.48
N TYR A 118 -11.13 -2.93 1.53
CA TYR A 118 -11.37 -4.38 1.70
C TYR A 118 -12.86 -4.74 1.64
N ALA A 119 -13.72 -3.91 2.22
CA ALA A 119 -15.18 -4.10 2.22
C ALA A 119 -15.84 -3.84 0.86
N ASN A 120 -15.08 -3.38 -0.15
CA ASN A 120 -15.56 -3.10 -1.50
C ASN A 120 -15.01 -4.10 -2.53
N LEU A 121 -14.31 -5.17 -2.11
CA LEU A 121 -13.86 -6.21 -3.02
C LEU A 121 -15.04 -7.02 -3.58
N CYS A 122 -15.87 -7.57 -2.68
CA CYS A 122 -17.03 -8.40 -2.98
C CYS A 122 -17.97 -8.50 -1.77
N ASP A 123 -19.14 -9.14 -1.95
CA ASP A 123 -20.13 -9.36 -0.88
C ASP A 123 -19.91 -10.67 -0.09
N CYS A 124 -18.76 -11.33 -0.27
CA CYS A 124 -18.46 -12.53 0.51
C CYS A 124 -18.29 -12.19 2.00
N PRO A 125 -18.53 -13.15 2.90
CA PRO A 125 -18.28 -12.92 4.31
C PRO A 125 -16.75 -12.77 4.56
N PRO A 126 -16.36 -12.07 5.64
CA PRO A 126 -14.95 -11.70 5.90
C PRO A 126 -13.98 -12.88 5.88
N GLU A 127 -14.41 -14.06 6.31
CA GLU A 127 -13.56 -15.26 6.44
C GLU A 127 -13.05 -15.80 5.10
N LYS A 128 -13.67 -15.37 3.98
CA LYS A 128 -13.21 -15.72 2.62
C LYS A 128 -12.16 -14.78 2.05
N HIS A 129 -11.82 -13.73 2.79
CA HIS A 129 -10.85 -12.72 2.37
C HIS A 129 -9.48 -13.07 2.93
N THR A 130 -8.47 -12.93 2.06
CA THR A 130 -7.07 -13.22 2.38
C THR A 130 -6.30 -11.91 2.33
N LEU A 131 -5.66 -11.57 3.45
CA LEU A 131 -4.66 -10.51 3.53
C LEU A 131 -3.38 -11.00 2.84
N ARG A 132 -2.89 -10.25 1.87
CA ARG A 132 -1.62 -10.50 1.17
C ARG A 132 -0.64 -9.38 1.43
#